data_AF-A0A0N0PF91-F1
#
_entry.id   AF-A0A0N0PF91-F1
#
_cell.length_a   1.000
_cell.length_b   1.000
_cell.length_c   1.000
_cell.angle_alpha   90.00
_cell.angle_beta   90.00
_cell.angle_gamma   90.00
#
_symmetry.space_group_name_H-M   'P 1'
#
loop_
_entity.id
_entity.type
_entity.pdbx_description
1 polymer ?
#
loop_
_entity_poly.entity_id
_entity_poly.type
_entity_poly.pdbx_seq_one_letter_code
_entity_poly.pdbx_strand_id
1 'polypeptide(L)' 'MLLAAGASQTLATEDGFTPLAVAMQQGHDRVVAELLESDTRGKVRLPALHIAAKKNDVKAAMLLLELRWVRVAALR' A
#
# COMPACT_ATOMS: atom_id res chain seq x y z
N MET A 1 -15.31 -6.15 2.40
CA MET A 1 -15.44 -6.71 1.03
C MET A 1 -15.76 -5.59 0.02
N LEU A 2 -14.98 -4.50 0.00
CA LEU A 2 -15.17 -3.38 -0.95
C LEU A 2 -14.25 -3.50 -2.16
N LEU A 3 -13.02 -3.97 -1.92
CA LEU A 3 -12.00 -4.17 -2.96
C LEU A 3 -12.44 -5.22 -3.99
N ALA A 4 -13.05 -6.30 -3.51
CA ALA A 4 -13.65 -7.34 -4.35
C ALA A 4 -14.87 -6.85 -5.15
N ALA A 5 -15.55 -5.80 -4.68
CA ALA A 5 -16.69 -5.18 -5.36
C ALA A 5 -16.26 -4.08 -6.36
N GLY A 6 -14.95 -3.93 -6.62
CA GLY A 6 -14.42 -2.95 -7.56
C GLY A 6 -14.25 -1.54 -6.99
N ALA A 7 -14.25 -1.37 -5.65
CA ALA A 7 -13.94 -0.08 -5.05
C ALA A 7 -12.54 0.40 -5.44
N SER A 8 -12.44 1.65 -5.89
CA SER A 8 -11.16 2.24 -6.27
C SER A 8 -10.36 2.65 -5.04
N GLN A 9 -9.19 2.02 -4.87
CA GLN A 9 -8.26 2.30 -3.77
C GLN A 9 -7.39 3.54 -4.00
N THR A 10 -7.45 4.12 -5.20
CA THR A 10 -6.62 5.26 -5.60
C THR A 10 -7.34 6.60 -5.47
N LEU A 11 -8.64 6.59 -5.15
CA LEU A 11 -9.40 7.83 -4.92
C LEU A 11 -8.88 8.54 -3.69
N ALA A 12 -8.71 9.86 -3.79
CA ALA A 12 -8.29 10.71 -2.69
C ALA A 12 -9.43 11.63 -2.26
N THR A 13 -9.45 12.02 -0.98
CA THR A 13 -10.30 13.11 -0.49
C THR A 13 -9.85 14.46 -1.08
N GLU A 14 -10.63 15.52 -0.86
CA GLU A 14 -10.25 16.89 -1.25
C GLU A 14 -8.91 17.32 -0.62
N ASP A 15 -8.62 16.83 0.59
CA ASP A 15 -7.35 17.03 1.29
C ASP A 15 -6.21 16.10 0.80
N GLY A 16 -6.47 15.25 -0.20
CA GLY A 16 -5.48 14.37 -0.81
C GLY A 16 -5.24 13.04 -0.08
N PHE A 17 -6.10 12.63 0.86
CA PHE A 17 -5.95 11.36 1.57
C PHE A 17 -6.55 10.19 0.77
N THR A 18 -5.72 9.21 0.44
CA THR A 18 -6.17 7.93 -0.11
C THR A 18 -6.53 6.94 0.99
N PRO A 19 -7.32 5.87 0.71
CA PRO A 19 -7.56 4.78 1.64
C PRO A 19 -6.28 4.24 2.31
N LEU A 20 -5.17 4.15 1.56
CA LEU A 20 -3.88 3.72 2.09
C LEU A 20 -3.29 4.75 3.06
N ALA A 21 -3.33 6.04 2.73
CA ALA A 21 -2.81 7.10 3.59
C ALA A 21 -3.55 7.16 4.93
N VAL A 22 -4.88 7.03 4.91
CA VAL A 22 -5.69 6.98 6.14
C VAL A 22 -5.36 5.74 6.96
N ALA A 23 -5.26 4.56 6.33
CA ALA A 23 -4.92 3.32 7.02
C ALA A 23 -3.54 3.37 7.67
N MET A 24 -2.54 3.96 7.02
CA MET A 24 -1.21 4.16 7.58
C MET A 24 -1.21 5.15 8.75
N GLN A 25 -1.90 6.29 8.60
CA GLN A 25 -1.98 7.31 9.66
C GLN A 25 -2.64 6.76 10.93
N GLN A 26 -3.62 5.88 10.78
CA GLN A 26 -4.37 5.29 11.89
C GLN A 26 -3.76 3.97 12.41
N GLY A 27 -2.62 3.52 11.87
CA GLY A 27 -1.97 2.26 12.29
C GLY A 27 -2.81 1.01 12.01
N HIS A 28 -3.60 1.02 10.94
CA HIS A 28 -4.46 -0.10 10.55
C HIS A 28 -3.70 -1.11 9.69
N ASP A 29 -2.73 -1.79 10.29
CA ASP A 29 -1.76 -2.65 9.58
C ASP A 29 -2.40 -3.72 8.68
N ARG A 30 -3.51 -4.31 9.12
CA ARG A 30 -4.27 -5.30 8.31
C ARG A 30 -4.88 -4.69 7.05
N VAL A 31 -5.40 -3.46 7.15
CA VAL A 31 -5.98 -2.75 6.01
C VAL A 31 -4.87 -2.29 5.07
N VAL A 32 -3.73 -1.85 5.61
CA VAL A 32 -2.53 -1.52 4.83
C VAL A 32 -2.09 -2.73 4.02
N ALA A 33 -2.02 -3.92 4.62
CA ALA A 33 -1.68 -5.15 3.91
C ALA A 33 -2.66 -5.48 2.77
N GLU A 34 -3.98 -5.47 3.03
CA GLU A 34 -5.00 -5.75 1.99
C GLU A 34 -4.97 -4.75 0.82
N LEU A 35 -4.78 -3.46 1.12
CA LEU A 35 -4.68 -2.41 0.11
C LEU A 35 -3.43 -2.58 -0.75
N LEU A 36 -2.28 -2.87 -0.13
CA LEU A 36 -1.01 -3.09 -0.85
C LEU A 36 -1.03 -4.37 -1.69
N GLU A 37 -1.61 -5.46 -1.18
CA GLU A 37 -1.78 -6.70 -1.93
C GLU A 37 -2.64 -6.50 -3.19
N SER A 38 -3.70 -5.71 -3.07
CA SER A 38 -4.59 -5.40 -4.19
C SER A 38 -3.93 -4.47 -5.22
N ASP A 39 -3.15 -3.48 -4.79
CA ASP A 39 -2.43 -2.54 -5.66
C ASP A 39 -1.39 -3.25 -6.56
N THR A 40 -0.77 -4.32 -6.06
CA THR A 40 0.18 -5.13 -6.86
C THR A 40 -0.46 -5.96 -7.99
N ARG A 41 -1.79 -6.00 -8.08
CA ARG A 41 -2.51 -6.56 -9.24
C ARG A 41 -2.73 -5.52 -10.35
N GLY A 42 -2.57 -4.23 -10.05
CA GLY A 42 -2.61 -3.13 -11.00
C GLY A 42 -1.25 -2.89 -11.66
N LYS A 43 -1.24 -2.46 -12.94
CA LYS A 43 -0.04 -2.31 -13.79
C LYS A 43 1.01 -1.30 -13.30
N VAL A 44 0.83 -0.60 -12.18
CA VAL A 44 1.71 0.48 -11.74
C VAL A 44 2.64 -0.02 -10.63
N ARG A 45 3.92 -0.18 -10.98
CA ARG A 45 5.01 -0.49 -10.04
C ARG A 45 5.17 0.64 -9.01
N LEU A 46 4.55 0.45 -7.85
CA LEU A 46 4.86 1.01 -6.53
C LEU A 46 5.13 2.54 -6.47
N PRO A 47 4.07 3.36 -6.56
CA PRO A 47 4.08 4.76 -6.10
C PRO A 47 4.38 4.89 -4.60
N ALA A 48 3.93 3.93 -3.78
CA ALA A 48 4.05 3.98 -2.32
C ALA A 48 5.50 3.95 -1.81
N LEU A 49 6.38 3.14 -2.42
CA LEU A 49 7.79 3.07 -2.02
C LEU A 49 8.56 4.36 -2.38
N HIS A 50 8.25 4.96 -3.53
CA HIS A 50 8.82 6.25 -3.92
C HIS A 50 8.41 7.37 -2.96
N ILE A 51 7.15 7.38 -2.51
CA ILE A 51 6.65 8.37 -1.54
C ILE A 51 7.32 8.18 -0.18
N ALA A 52 7.42 6.93 0.31
CA ALA A 52 8.10 6.64 1.56
C ALA A 52 9.58 7.06 1.52
N ALA A 53 10.28 6.78 0.42
CA ALA A 53 11.67 7.22 0.22
C ALA A 53 11.79 8.76 0.19
N LYS A 54 10.91 9.46 -0.53
CA LYS A 54 10.90 10.93 -0.58
C LYS A 54 10.66 11.56 0.79
N LYS A 55 9.81 10.96 1.63
CA LYS A 55 9.48 11.45 2.98
C LYS A 55 10.48 11.01 4.06
N ASN A 56 11.53 10.26 3.70
CA ASN A 56 12.43 9.60 4.64
C ASN A 56 11.69 8.75 5.68
N ASP A 57 10.55 8.17 5.29
CA ASP A 57 9.73 7.30 6.13
C ASP A 57 10.28 5.88 6.05
N VAL A 58 11.38 5.66 6.77
CA VAL A 58 12.13 4.39 6.76
C VAL A 58 11.24 3.22 7.18
N LYS A 59 10.33 3.43 8.13
CA LYS A 59 9.42 2.37 8.61
C LYS A 59 8.44 1.94 7.52
N ALA A 60 7.78 2.91 6.86
CA ALA A 60 6.90 2.61 5.74
C ALA A 60 7.67 1.96 4.58
N ALA A 61 8.89 2.44 4.28
CA ALA A 61 9.73 1.87 3.24
C ALA A 61 10.14 0.43 3.55
N MET A 62 10.49 0.12 4.80
CA MET A 62 10.80 -1.26 5.22
C MET A 62 9.59 -2.18 5.09
N LEU A 63 8.40 -1.74 5.55
CA LEU A 63 7.17 -2.53 5.43
C LEU A 63 6.84 -2.85 3.97
N LEU A 64 6.96 -1.85 3.08
CA LEU A 64 6.74 -2.00 1.65
C LEU A 64 7.76 -2.92 0.98
N LEU A 65 9.01 -2.89 1.44
CA LEU A 65 10.05 -3.81 1.00
C LEU A 65 9.77 -5.23 1.48
N GLU A 66 9.50 -5.45 2.77
CA GLU A 66 9.23 -6.77 3.35
C GLU A 66 8.07 -7.49 2.66
N LEU A 67 6.97 -6.78 2.39
CA LEU A 67 5.83 -7.32 1.63
C LEU A 67 6.22 -7.79 0.21
N ARG A 68 7.27 -7.21 -0.37
CA ARG A 68 7.85 -7.64 -1.65
C ARG A 68 8.73 -8.87 -1.52
N TRP A 69 9.52 -9.00 -0.45
CA TRP A 69 10.42 -10.15 -0.22
C TRP A 69 9.68 -11.44 0.12
N VAL A 70 8.58 -11.36 0.90
CA VAL A 70 7.75 -12.53 1.23
C VAL A 70 7.17 -13.20 -0.03
N ARG A 71 6.84 -12.41 -1.07
CA ARG A 71 6.35 -12.96 -2.36
C ARG A 71 7.43 -13.61 -3.21
N VAL A 72 8.70 -13.21 -3.12
CA VAL A 72 9.79 -13.88 -3.85
C VAL A 72 10.17 -15.21 -3.16
N ALA A 73 10.06 -15.26 -1.84
CA ALA A 73 10.32 -16.47 -1.06
C ALA A 73 9.18 -17.51 -1.14
N ALA A 74 7.92 -17.07 -1.24
CA ALA A 74 6.76 -17.96 -1.39
C ALA A 74 6.56 -18.55 -2.80
N LEU A 75 7.43 -18.21 -3.75
CA LEU A 75 7.46 -18.74 -5.13
C LEU A 75 8.60 -19.75 -5.36
N ARG A 76 9.15 -20.34 -4.30
CA ARG A 76 10.11 -21.46 -4.36
C ARG A 76 9.51 -22.72 -3.75
#